data_AF-A0A371CRP1-F1
#
_entry.id   AF-A0A371CRP1-F1
#
_cell.length_a   1.000
_cell.length_b   1.000
_cell.length_c   1.000
_cell.angle_alpha   90.00
_cell.angle_beta   90.00
_cell.angle_gamma   90.00
#
_symmetry.space_group_name_H-M   'P 1'
#
loop_
_entity.id
_entity.type
_entity.pdbx_description
1 polymer ?
#
loop_
_entity_poly.entity_id
_entity_poly.type
_entity_poly.pdbx_seq_one_letter_code
_entity_poly.pdbx_strand_id
1 'polypeptide(L)'
;MQLQSMQDLAGDIIYTILGHLQGSRQVLKTCSLVCKTWEPVSRSILFRSVKVNDWWKPFSHFDDFLSASPHVAAYILHLEL
;
A
#
# COMPACT_ATOMS: atom_id res chain seq x y z
N MET A 1 25.80 2.20 -12.44
CA MET A 1 25.63 1.03 -11.54
C MET A 1 25.64 1.40 -10.05
N GLN A 2 26.46 2.36 -9.58
CA GLN A 2 26.52 2.74 -8.15
C GLN A 2 25.36 3.62 -7.62
N LEU A 3 24.66 4.37 -8.48
CA LEU A 3 23.53 5.23 -8.05
C LEU A 3 22.26 4.43 -7.74
N GLN A 4 22.08 3.28 -8.39
CA GLN A 4 20.89 2.43 -8.25
C GLN A 4 20.90 1.73 -6.89
N SER A 5 22.05 1.19 -6.47
CA SER A 5 22.21 0.55 -5.17
C SER A 5 22.01 1.49 -3.97
N MET A 6 22.26 2.80 -4.14
CA MET A 6 21.98 3.79 -3.08
C MET A 6 20.49 4.14 -2.98
N GLN A 7 19.77 4.16 -4.12
CA GLN A 7 18.32 4.40 -4.14
C GLN A 7 17.56 3.18 -3.58
N ASP A 8 18.02 1.98 -3.91
CA ASP A 8 17.46 0.73 -3.39
C ASP A 8 17.65 0.65 -1.86
N LEU A 9 18.84 0.99 -1.35
CA LEU A 9 19.11 1.05 0.09
C LEU A 9 18.20 2.07 0.81
N ALA A 10 17.96 3.23 0.20
CA ALA A 10 17.03 4.21 0.75
C ALA A 10 15.58 3.68 0.77
N GLY A 11 15.17 2.95 -0.27
CA GLY A 11 13.88 2.29 -0.35
C GLY A 11 13.67 1.24 0.75
N ASP A 12 14.66 0.39 0.98
CA ASP A 12 14.61 -0.66 2.01
C ASP A 12 14.53 -0.08 3.44
N ILE A 13 15.27 1.00 3.70
CA ILE A 13 15.20 1.70 4.98
C ILE A 13 13.80 2.30 5.18
N ILE A 14 13.26 2.96 4.16
CA ILE A 14 11.90 3.54 4.23
C ILE A 14 10.87 2.42 4.42
N TYR A 15 10.99 1.30 3.70
CA TYR A 15 10.11 0.14 3.85
C TYR A 15 10.16 -0.41 5.27
N THR A 16 11.36 -0.52 5.85
CA THR A 16 11.54 -0.99 7.23
C THR A 16 10.89 -0.05 8.23
N ILE A 17 11.14 1.26 8.13
CA ILE A 17 10.53 2.28 8.99
C ILE A 17 9.01 2.23 8.91
N LEU A 18 8.46 2.24 7.70
CA LEU A 18 7.02 2.21 7.48
C LEU A 18 6.39 0.86 7.86
N GLY A 19 7.16 -0.24 7.76
CA GLY A 19 6.79 -1.57 8.21
C GLY A 19 6.47 -1.60 9.71
N HIS A 20 7.25 -0.89 10.52
CA HIS A 20 6.97 -0.72 11.96
C HIS A 20 5.68 0.07 12.25
N LEU A 21 5.12 0.77 11.26
CA LEU A 21 3.90 1.58 11.38
C LEU A 21 2.65 0.85 10.87
N GLN A 22 2.76 -0.43 10.47
CA GLN A 22 1.65 -1.23 9.92
C GLN A 22 0.40 -1.23 10.80
N GLY A 23 0.55 -1.17 12.13
CA GLY A 23 -0.56 -1.10 13.08
C GLY A 23 -1.34 0.22 13.06
N SER A 24 -0.82 1.27 12.42
CA SER A 24 -1.44 2.60 12.40
C SER A 24 -1.72 3.07 10.96
N ARG A 25 -2.89 2.69 10.45
CA ARG A 25 -3.37 3.10 9.12
C ARG A 25 -3.41 4.62 8.95
N GLN A 26 -3.69 5.37 10.02
CA GLN A 26 -3.73 6.83 9.98
C GLN A 26 -2.33 7.40 9.71
N VAL A 27 -1.30 6.87 10.36
CA VAL A 27 0.08 7.31 10.15
C VAL A 27 0.54 6.96 8.74
N LEU A 28 0.22 5.75 8.24
CA LEU A 28 0.54 5.35 6.88
C LEU A 28 -0.11 6.25 5.81
N LYS A 29 -1.35 6.68 6.03
CA LYS A 29 -2.01 7.68 5.16
C LYS A 29 -1.22 8.99 5.13
N THR A 30 -0.82 9.50 6.28
CA THR A 30 0.01 10.72 6.35
C THR A 30 1.34 10.52 5.63
N CYS A 31 2.03 9.40 5.85
CA CYS A 31 3.28 9.05 5.17
C CYS A 31 3.14 9.04 3.65
N SER A 32 1.99 8.62 3.12
CA SER A 32 1.72 8.61 1.68
C SER A 32 1.63 10.00 1.03
N LEU A 33 1.57 11.05 1.85
CA LEU A 33 1.49 12.44 1.40
C LEU A 33 2.77 13.24 1.69
N VAL A 34 3.77 12.64 2.35
CA VAL A 34 5.01 13.35 2.77
C VAL A 34 5.89 13.70 1.57
N CYS A 35 6.25 12.71 0.75
CA CYS A 35 7.06 12.92 -0.44
C CYS A 35 6.91 11.77 -1.44
N LYS A 36 7.34 12.01 -2.69
CA LYS A 36 7.24 11.02 -3.80
C LYS A 36 8.00 9.71 -3.54
N THR A 37 9.04 9.74 -2.69
CA THR A 37 9.79 8.53 -2.34
C THR A 37 9.01 7.68 -1.33
N TRP A 38 8.30 8.31 -0.39
CA TRP A 38 7.52 7.62 0.63
C TRP A 38 6.15 7.16 0.12
N GLU A 39 5.59 7.86 -0.86
CA GLU A 39 4.30 7.53 -1.48
C GLU A 39 4.17 6.05 -1.91
N PRO A 40 5.02 5.49 -2.79
CA PRO A 40 4.85 4.12 -3.25
C PRO A 40 5.05 3.10 -2.12
N VAL A 41 6.00 3.35 -1.21
CA VAL A 41 6.32 2.43 -0.10
C VAL A 41 5.21 2.43 0.96
N SER A 42 4.68 3.59 1.31
CA SER A 42 3.57 3.70 2.26
C SER A 42 2.28 3.13 1.69
N ARG A 43 1.99 3.34 0.40
CA ARG A 43 0.83 2.73 -0.26
C ARG A 43 0.94 1.21 -0.36
N SER A 44 2.12 0.68 -0.66
CA SER A 44 2.32 -0.77 -0.71
C SER A 44 2.07 -1.46 0.63
N ILE A 45 2.30 -0.75 1.74
CA ILE A 45 2.01 -1.24 3.08
C ILE A 45 0.54 -1.01 3.46
N LEU A 46 -0.01 0.19 3.18
CA LEU A 46 -1.38 0.58 3.54
C LEU A 46 -2.46 -0.27 2.87
N PHE A 47 -2.24 -0.61 1.59
CA PHE A 47 -3.19 -1.35 0.75
C PHE A 47 -2.83 -2.84 0.61
N ARG A 48 -1.77 -3.31 1.30
CA ARG A 48 -1.31 -4.71 1.24
C ARG A 48 -2.41 -5.72 1.57
N SER A 49 -3.16 -5.44 2.62
CA SER A 49 -4.32 -6.24 3.03
C SER A 49 -5.58 -5.40 2.96
N VAL A 50 -6.61 -5.96 2.30
CA VAL A 50 -7.94 -5.36 2.22
C VAL A 50 -8.92 -6.31 2.86
N LYS A 51 -9.66 -5.80 3.84
CA LYS A 51 -10.77 -6.50 4.45
C LYS A 51 -12.07 -6.09 3.79
N VAL A 52 -12.77 -7.07 3.21
CA VAL A 52 -14.09 -6.88 2.61
C VAL A 52 -15.12 -7.32 3.63
N ASN A 53 -15.71 -6.35 4.32
CA ASN A 53 -16.87 -6.62 5.16
C ASN A 53 -18.07 -6.94 4.25
N ASP A 54 -19.02 -7.73 4.76
CA ASP A 54 -20.21 -8.16 4.03
C ASP A 54 -19.92 -9.05 2.79
N TRP A 55 -18.98 -9.99 2.89
CA TRP A 55 -18.62 -10.94 1.81
C TRP A 55 -19.81 -11.74 1.24
N TRP A 56 -20.94 -11.78 1.93
CA TRP A 56 -22.19 -12.40 1.44
C TRP A 56 -22.90 -11.56 0.36
N LYS A 57 -22.50 -10.30 0.15
CA LYS A 57 -23.01 -9.46 -0.94
C LYS A 57 -22.19 -9.69 -2.23
N PRO A 58 -22.78 -9.42 -3.40
CA PRO A 58 -22.04 -9.44 -4.66
C PRO A 58 -20.81 -8.55 -4.59
N PHE A 59 -19.66 -9.09 -5.02
CA PHE A 59 -18.38 -8.38 -5.07
C PHE A 59 -18.31 -7.29 -6.16
N SER A 60 -19.41 -7.00 -6.85
CA SER A 60 -19.45 -6.06 -7.98
C SER A 60 -18.89 -4.69 -7.62
N HIS A 61 -19.18 -4.16 -6.41
CA HIS A 61 -18.60 -2.89 -5.97
C HIS A 61 -17.08 -2.94 -5.76
N PHE A 62 -16.57 -4.10 -5.34
CA PHE A 62 -15.13 -4.29 -5.19
C PHE A 62 -14.47 -4.41 -6.57
N ASP A 63 -15.07 -5.17 -7.50
CA ASP A 63 -14.59 -5.27 -8.87
C ASP A 63 -14.61 -3.92 -9.61
N ASP A 64 -15.69 -3.13 -9.43
CA ASP A 64 -15.80 -1.77 -9.94
C ASP A 64 -14.68 -0.87 -9.38
N PHE A 65 -14.40 -1.01 -8.07
CA PHE A 65 -13.32 -0.28 -7.41
C PHE A 65 -11.94 -0.65 -7.97
N LEU A 66 -11.65 -1.96 -8.11
CA LEU A 66 -10.38 -2.43 -8.65
C LEU A 66 -10.18 -1.95 -10.09
N SER A 67 -11.25 -1.96 -10.89
CA SER A 67 -11.25 -1.50 -12.28
C SER A 67 -11.06 0.02 -12.38
N ALA A 68 -11.69 0.80 -11.51
CA ALA A 68 -11.58 2.26 -11.48
C ALA A 68 -10.23 2.74 -10.91
N SER A 69 -9.59 1.95 -10.04
CA SER A 69 -8.38 2.34 -9.31
C SER A 69 -7.24 1.32 -9.46
N PRO A 70 -6.73 1.06 -10.67
CA PRO A 70 -5.69 0.06 -10.91
C PRO A 70 -4.39 0.34 -10.13
N HIS A 71 -4.09 1.63 -9.90
CA HIS A 71 -2.94 2.08 -9.13
C HIS A 71 -3.02 1.77 -7.63
N VAL A 72 -4.22 1.48 -7.09
CA VAL A 72 -4.42 0.96 -5.73
C VAL A 72 -4.47 -0.56 -5.76
N ALA A 73 -5.18 -1.13 -6.74
CA ALA A 73 -5.32 -2.57 -6.92
C ALA A 73 -3.96 -3.29 -7.00
N ALA A 74 -2.98 -2.67 -7.65
CA ALA A 74 -1.61 -3.21 -7.78
C ALA A 74 -0.88 -3.47 -6.44
N TYR A 75 -1.35 -2.88 -5.33
CA TYR A 75 -0.76 -3.07 -4.01
C TYR A 75 -1.46 -4.12 -3.15
N ILE A 76 -2.62 -4.64 -3.58
CA ILE A 76 -3.40 -5.61 -2.80
C ILE A 76 -2.78 -7.00 -2.98
N LEU A 77 -2.28 -7.57 -1.88
CA LEU A 77 -1.70 -8.92 -1.85
C LEU A 77 -2.52 -9.91 -1.03
N HIS A 78 -3.27 -9.40 -0.05
CA HIS A 78 -4.08 -10.20 0.85
C HIS A 78 -5.51 -9.66 0.87
N LEU A 79 -6.47 -10.57 0.67
CA LEU A 79 -7.89 -10.29 0.79
C LEU A 79 -8.42 -11.02 2.01
N GLU A 80 -9.02 -10.30 2.94
CA GLU A 80 -9.66 -10.84 4.13
C GLU A 80 -11.17 -10.70 3.99
N LEU A 81 -11.90 -11.79 4.21
CA LEU A 81 -13.36 -11.89 4.13
C LEU A 81 -13.98 -11.81 5.53
#